data_AF-A0A1F3YAY1-F1
#
_entry.id   AF-A0A1F3YAY1-F1
#
_cell.length_a   1.000
_cell.length_b   1.000
_cell.length_c   1.000
_cell.angle_alpha   90.00
_cell.angle_beta   90.00
_cell.angle_gamma   90.00
#
_symmetry.space_group_name_H-M   'P 1'
#
loop_
_entity.id
_entity.type
_entity.pdbx_description
1 polymer ?
#
loop_
_entity_poly.entity_id
_entity_poly.type
_entity_poly.pdbx_seq_one_letter_code
_entity_poly.pdbx_strand_id
1 'polypeptide(L)'
;MLSQLFLGTSLIGAEWVLYFLVLLSIASVAVIFERVLFYRSAARGLAEFRGQIRGFAAEQKWADAIQVAKSRVAETQKDGRARDLESEMALVLLTHPKASVDVLGEMANDAVSRARLLWESRLAVLATIGSNAPFIGLFGTVLGIMKAFHDLSQQVGAGAQTVTAGISEALVATAVGLFVAIPAVVAFNLFQRRVKVGLGEAEALKSFLVGKLSQ
;
A
#
# COMPACT_ATOMS: atom_id res chain seq x y z
N MET A 1 -36.36 12.84 15.77
CA MET A 1 -35.53 13.74 14.92
C MET A 1 -34.50 12.97 14.12
N LEU A 2 -33.65 12.12 14.71
CA LEU A 2 -32.66 11.29 13.98
C LEU A 2 -33.28 10.40 12.88
N SER A 3 -34.41 9.75 13.18
CA SER A 3 -35.13 8.90 12.23
C SER A 3 -35.63 9.65 10.99
N GLN A 4 -36.08 10.90 11.13
CA GLN A 4 -36.55 11.71 10.01
C GLN A 4 -35.39 12.26 9.15
N LEU A 5 -34.25 12.56 9.78
CA LEU A 5 -33.04 12.93 9.04
C LEU A 5 -32.54 11.74 8.19
N PHE A 6 -32.59 10.52 8.75
CA PHE A 6 -32.19 9.29 8.08
C PHE A 6 -33.11 8.92 6.90
N LEU A 7 -34.42 9.13 7.06
CA LEU A 7 -35.40 8.99 5.98
C LEU A 7 -35.17 10.01 4.86
N GLY A 8 -34.85 11.26 5.21
CA GLY A 8 -34.47 12.29 4.24
C GLY A 8 -33.24 11.92 3.41
N THR A 9 -32.22 11.33 4.04
CA THR A 9 -31.01 10.84 3.34
C THR A 9 -31.25 9.57 2.52
N SER A 10 -32.17 8.68 2.93
CA SER A 10 -32.48 7.47 2.15
C SER A 10 -33.25 7.79 0.88
N LEU A 11 -34.02 8.89 0.87
CA LEU A 11 -34.75 9.38 -0.31
C LEU A 11 -33.83 9.85 -1.45
N ILE A 12 -32.58 10.24 -1.13
CA ILE A 12 -31.53 10.58 -2.11
C ILE A 12 -31.09 9.32 -2.91
N GLY A 13 -31.40 8.11 -2.43
CA GLY A 13 -31.13 6.85 -3.13
C GLY A 13 -29.68 6.35 -3.00
N ALA A 14 -29.38 5.23 -3.68
CA ALA A 14 -28.07 4.58 -3.63
C ALA A 14 -27.02 5.22 -4.57
N GLU A 15 -27.42 6.18 -5.41
CA GLU A 15 -26.56 6.75 -6.47
C GLU A 15 -25.32 7.45 -5.92
N TRP A 16 -25.45 8.22 -4.84
CA TRP A 16 -24.30 8.89 -4.24
C TRP A 16 -23.27 7.90 -3.68
N VAL A 17 -23.74 6.73 -3.21
CA VAL A 17 -22.86 5.63 -2.76
C VAL A 17 -22.07 5.08 -3.93
N LEU A 18 -22.71 4.92 -5.10
CA LEU A 18 -22.03 4.49 -6.33
C LEU A 18 -20.96 5.50 -6.77
N TYR A 19 -21.27 6.80 -6.79
CA TYR A 19 -20.29 7.84 -7.11
C TYR A 19 -19.10 7.83 -6.14
N PHE A 20 -19.37 7.63 -4.84
CA PHE A 20 -18.33 7.50 -3.84
C PHE A 20 -17.47 6.25 -4.04
N LEU A 21 -18.07 5.10 -4.37
CA LEU A 21 -17.34 3.86 -4.69
C LEU A 21 -16.47 4.02 -5.94
N VAL A 22 -16.96 4.71 -6.97
CA VAL A 22 -16.17 5.03 -8.17
C VAL A 22 -14.96 5.90 -7.82
N LEU A 23 -15.14 6.91 -6.97
CA LEU A 23 -14.02 7.73 -6.48
C LEU A 23 -12.98 6.89 -5.72
N LEU A 24 -13.43 6.00 -4.83
CA LEU A 24 -12.55 5.07 -4.11
C LEU A 24 -11.82 4.11 -5.07
N SER A 25 -12.49 3.68 -6.14
CA SER A 25 -11.89 2.85 -7.20
C SER A 25 -10.75 3.58 -7.90
N ILE A 26 -10.98 4.83 -8.31
CA ILE A 26 -9.96 5.66 -8.96
C ILE A 26 -8.78 5.89 -8.02
N ALA A 27 -9.05 6.22 -6.75
CA ALA A 27 -8.01 6.40 -5.74
C ALA A 27 -7.20 5.10 -5.52
N SER A 28 -7.87 3.95 -5.43
CA SER A 28 -7.24 2.63 -5.31
C SER A 28 -6.32 2.35 -6.51
N VAL A 29 -6.82 2.46 -7.74
CA VAL A 29 -6.04 2.22 -8.96
C VAL A 29 -4.85 3.18 -9.06
N ALA A 30 -5.03 4.45 -8.73
CA ALA A 30 -3.95 5.43 -8.72
C ALA A 30 -2.83 5.03 -7.73
N VAL A 31 -3.18 4.60 -6.52
CA VAL A 31 -2.22 4.10 -5.52
C VAL A 31 -1.53 2.83 -6.01
N ILE A 32 -2.28 1.89 -6.61
CA ILE A 32 -1.71 0.66 -7.17
C ILE A 32 -0.64 0.99 -8.23
N PHE A 33 -0.97 1.85 -9.19
CA PHE A 33 -0.04 2.24 -10.25
C PHE A 33 1.22 2.91 -9.70
N GLU A 34 1.04 3.88 -8.80
CA GLU A 34 2.14 4.60 -8.17
C GLU A 34 3.05 3.65 -7.38
N ARG A 35 2.49 2.71 -6.62
CA ARG A 35 3.25 1.68 -5.89
C ARG A 35 3.97 0.70 -6.83
N VAL A 36 3.36 0.27 -7.93
CA VAL A 36 4.03 -0.57 -8.93
C VAL A 36 5.26 0.13 -9.49
N LEU A 37 5.15 1.40 -9.85
CA LEU A 37 6.28 2.19 -10.36
C LEU A 37 7.36 2.37 -9.28
N PHE A 38 6.97 2.69 -8.05
CA PHE A 38 7.87 2.80 -6.90
C PHE A 38 8.71 1.52 -6.72
N TYR A 39 8.07 0.36 -6.58
CA TYR A 39 8.78 -0.90 -6.33
C TYR A 39 9.62 -1.34 -7.52
N ARG A 40 9.19 -1.04 -8.75
CA ARG A 40 9.99 -1.32 -9.95
C ARG A 40 11.23 -0.45 -10.02
N SER A 41 11.15 0.82 -9.61
CA SER A 41 12.35 1.69 -9.54
C SER A 41 13.27 1.28 -8.39
N ALA A 42 12.71 1.06 -7.19
CA ALA A 42 13.50 0.68 -6.01
C ALA A 42 14.23 -0.66 -6.16
N ALA A 43 13.64 -1.63 -6.85
CA ALA A 43 14.27 -2.93 -7.11
C ALA A 43 15.30 -2.90 -8.27
N ARG A 44 15.31 -1.85 -9.10
CA ARG A 44 16.16 -1.80 -10.29
C ARG A 44 17.62 -1.69 -9.89
N GLY A 45 18.45 -2.66 -10.26
CA GLY A 45 19.88 -2.69 -9.93
C GLY A 45 20.20 -3.05 -8.47
N LEU A 46 19.19 -3.38 -7.65
CA LEU A 46 19.41 -3.76 -6.26
C LEU A 46 20.17 -5.09 -6.14
N ALA A 47 19.86 -6.05 -7.02
CA ALA A 47 20.57 -7.33 -7.08
C ALA A 47 22.05 -7.17 -7.45
N GLU A 48 22.35 -6.27 -8.40
CA GLU A 48 23.73 -5.97 -8.80
C GLU A 48 24.48 -5.26 -7.68
N PHE A 49 23.88 -4.24 -7.08
CA PHE A 49 24.40 -3.54 -5.90
C PHE A 49 24.75 -4.51 -4.77
N ARG A 50 23.81 -5.40 -4.41
CA ARG A 50 24.02 -6.40 -3.36
C ARG A 50 25.17 -7.35 -3.70
N GLY A 51 25.27 -7.77 -4.96
CA GLY A 51 26.38 -8.60 -5.45
C GLY A 51 27.73 -7.90 -5.30
N GLN A 52 27.83 -6.64 -5.72
CA GLN A 52 29.05 -5.83 -5.61
C GLN A 52 29.46 -5.61 -4.15
N ILE A 53 28.53 -5.21 -3.28
CA ILE A 53 28.80 -5.00 -1.85
C ILE A 53 29.29 -6.28 -1.19
N ARG A 54 28.65 -7.43 -1.46
CA ARG A 54 29.09 -8.72 -0.92
C ARG A 54 30.47 -9.13 -1.44
N GLY A 55 30.76 -8.90 -2.72
CA GLY A 55 32.07 -9.16 -3.32
C GLY A 55 33.18 -8.31 -2.68
N PHE A 56 32.99 -7.00 -2.63
CA PHE A 56 33.99 -6.09 -2.04
C PHE A 56 34.20 -6.34 -0.54
N ALA A 57 33.14 -6.62 0.22
CA ALA A 57 33.25 -6.96 1.63
C ALA A 57 33.91 -8.33 1.87
N ALA A 58 33.76 -9.30 0.95
CA ALA A 58 34.48 -10.57 1.03
C ALA A 58 35.99 -10.41 0.81
N GLU A 59 36.38 -9.51 -0.09
CA GLU A 59 37.78 -9.17 -0.40
C GLU A 59 38.37 -8.09 0.52
N GLN A 60 37.63 -7.61 1.53
CA GLN A 60 38.01 -6.52 2.43
C GLN A 60 38.33 -5.19 1.72
N LYS A 61 37.79 -4.98 0.51
CA LYS A 61 37.93 -3.74 -0.27
C LYS A 61 36.91 -2.70 0.17
N TRP A 62 37.07 -2.20 1.39
CA TRP A 62 36.12 -1.29 2.03
C TRP A 62 35.96 0.05 1.30
N ALA A 63 37.02 0.57 0.69
CA ALA A 63 36.98 1.82 -0.06
C ALA A 63 36.03 1.73 -1.27
N ASP A 64 36.13 0.64 -2.04
CA ASP A 64 35.29 0.37 -3.21
C ASP A 64 33.83 0.15 -2.79
N ALA A 65 33.62 -0.60 -1.70
CA ALA A 65 32.29 -0.83 -1.14
C ALA A 65 31.60 0.49 -0.73
N ILE A 66 32.32 1.40 -0.08
CA ILE A 66 31.80 2.73 0.29
C ILE A 66 31.46 3.53 -0.97
N GLN A 67 32.30 3.50 -2.00
CA GLN A 67 32.06 4.24 -3.24
C GLN A 67 30.78 3.77 -3.94
N VAL A 68 30.57 2.46 -4.05
CA VAL A 68 29.36 1.87 -4.63
C VAL A 68 28.12 2.18 -3.78
N ALA A 69 28.23 2.13 -2.45
CA ALA A 69 27.13 2.52 -1.57
C ALA A 69 26.76 4.00 -1.72
N LYS A 70 27.75 4.89 -1.82
CA LYS A 70 27.52 6.33 -2.04
C LYS A 70 26.87 6.63 -3.39
N SER A 71 27.35 6.02 -4.48
CA SER A 71 26.77 6.25 -5.82
C SER A 71 25.32 5.80 -5.86
N ARG A 72 25.02 4.64 -5.27
CA ARG A 72 23.66 4.11 -5.19
C ARG A 72 22.72 4.98 -4.35
N VAL A 73 23.18 5.46 -3.19
CA VAL A 73 22.40 6.40 -2.38
C VAL A 73 22.14 7.70 -3.14
N ALA A 74 23.11 8.21 -3.91
CA ALA A 74 22.92 9.41 -4.72
C ALA A 74 21.94 9.19 -5.88
N GLU A 75 21.97 8.04 -6.55
CA GLU A 75 21.01 7.65 -7.60
C GLU A 75 19.59 7.55 -7.06
N THR A 76 19.41 6.84 -5.94
CA THR A 76 18.10 6.65 -5.29
C THR A 76 17.54 7.95 -4.71
N GLN A 77 18.40 8.87 -4.24
CA GLN A 77 17.98 10.19 -3.79
C GLN A 77 17.56 11.10 -4.96
N LYS A 78 18.25 11.05 -6.10
CA LYS A 78 17.90 11.84 -7.30
C LYS A 78 16.54 11.46 -7.87
N ASP A 79 16.18 10.17 -7.80
CA ASP A 79 14.86 9.70 -8.23
C ASP A 79 13.72 10.23 -7.33
N GLY A 80 14.03 10.85 -6.18
CA GLY A 80 13.12 11.58 -5.29
C GLY A 80 12.01 10.75 -4.63
N ARG A 81 11.80 9.52 -5.11
CA ARG A 81 10.68 8.64 -4.75
C ARG A 81 11.11 7.23 -4.43
N ALA A 82 12.33 6.77 -4.72
CA ALA A 82 12.70 5.36 -4.60
C ALA A 82 13.96 5.19 -3.74
N ARG A 83 13.82 5.24 -2.41
CA ARG A 83 14.85 4.73 -1.51
C ARG A 83 14.72 3.21 -1.45
N ASP A 84 15.77 2.50 -1.82
CA ASP A 84 15.86 1.07 -1.57
C ASP A 84 16.15 0.80 -0.08
N LEU A 85 15.94 -0.44 0.37
CA LEU A 85 16.06 -0.81 1.79
C LEU A 85 17.52 -1.08 2.22
N GLU A 86 18.46 -1.14 1.28
CA GLU A 86 19.80 -1.68 1.52
C GLU A 86 20.90 -0.61 1.42
N SER A 87 20.77 0.36 0.52
CA SER A 87 21.86 1.27 0.15
C SER A 87 22.26 2.21 1.29
N GLU A 88 21.27 2.80 1.98
CA GLU A 88 21.52 3.72 3.10
C GLU A 88 22.09 2.96 4.30
N MET A 89 21.54 1.79 4.60
CA MET A 89 22.03 0.90 5.66
C MET A 89 23.48 0.46 5.38
N ALA A 90 23.76 -0.03 4.17
CA ALA A 90 25.10 -0.45 3.78
C ALA A 90 26.10 0.71 3.85
N LEU A 91 25.73 1.90 3.36
CA LEU A 91 26.58 3.08 3.44
C LEU A 91 26.92 3.42 4.90
N VAL A 92 25.92 3.49 5.78
CA VAL A 92 26.09 3.84 7.19
C VAL A 92 27.01 2.86 7.91
N LEU A 93 26.85 1.56 7.66
CA LEU A 93 27.71 0.52 8.22
C LEU A 93 29.16 0.66 7.73
N LEU A 94 29.34 0.86 6.43
CA LEU A 94 30.67 0.93 5.80
C LEU A 94 31.44 2.22 6.15
N THR A 95 30.76 3.32 6.48
CA THR A 95 31.42 4.56 6.89
C THR A 95 31.81 4.60 8.37
N HIS A 96 31.31 3.68 9.19
CA HIS A 96 31.59 3.61 10.63
C HIS A 96 32.24 2.28 11.05
N PRO A 97 33.28 1.78 10.37
CA PRO A 97 33.80 0.42 10.58
C PRO A 97 34.40 0.18 11.97
N LYS A 98 34.69 1.23 12.75
CA LYS A 98 35.27 1.14 14.10
C LYS A 98 34.23 1.19 15.23
N ALA A 99 32.94 1.35 14.90
CA ALA A 99 31.89 1.35 15.91
C ALA A 99 31.71 -0.07 16.48
N SER A 100 31.20 -0.17 17.71
CA SER A 100 30.86 -1.47 18.30
C SER A 100 29.74 -2.15 17.51
N VAL A 101 29.67 -3.48 17.59
CA VAL A 101 28.63 -4.28 16.93
C VAL A 101 27.22 -3.79 17.28
N ASP A 102 27.01 -3.42 18.55
CA ASP A 102 25.73 -2.91 19.03
C ASP A 102 25.36 -1.57 18.36
N VAL A 103 26.32 -0.64 18.29
CA VAL A 103 26.11 0.67 17.64
C VAL A 103 25.88 0.50 16.14
N LEU A 104 26.63 -0.38 15.47
CA LEU A 104 26.40 -0.71 14.06
C LEU A 104 25.00 -1.28 13.83
N GLY A 105 24.54 -2.16 14.73
CA GLY A 105 23.20 -2.72 14.70
C GLY A 105 22.12 -1.65 14.82
N GLU A 106 22.24 -0.74 15.78
CA GLU A 106 21.32 0.38 15.96
C GLU A 106 21.27 1.30 14.74
N MET A 107 22.43 1.71 14.23
CA MET A 107 22.53 2.59 13.05
C MET A 107 21.91 1.96 11.81
N ALA A 108 22.13 0.66 11.60
CA ALA A 108 21.53 -0.08 10.49
C ALA A 108 20.01 -0.22 10.66
N ASN A 109 19.53 -0.53 11.87
CA ASN A 109 18.10 -0.63 12.15
C ASN A 109 17.38 0.71 11.92
N ASP A 110 17.99 1.81 12.32
CA ASP A 110 17.47 3.16 12.10
C ASP A 110 17.38 3.49 10.59
N ALA A 111 18.43 3.20 9.82
CA ALA A 111 18.43 3.35 8.36
C ALA A 111 17.34 2.51 7.67
N VAL A 112 17.24 1.22 8.01
CA VAL A 112 16.20 0.32 7.47
C VAL A 112 14.80 0.77 7.87
N SER A 113 14.62 1.25 9.10
CA SER A 113 13.32 1.72 9.60
C SER A 113 12.83 2.94 8.84
N ARG A 114 13.71 3.90 8.53
CA ARG A 114 13.35 5.05 7.67
C ARG A 114 12.93 4.62 6.27
N ALA A 115 13.68 3.70 5.66
CA ALA A 115 13.36 3.21 4.32
C ALA A 115 12.04 2.39 4.33
N ARG A 116 11.80 1.61 5.38
CA ARG A 116 10.55 0.86 5.59
C ARG A 116 9.31 1.74 5.57
N LEU A 117 9.34 2.90 6.23
CA LEU A 117 8.21 3.84 6.24
C LEU A 117 7.79 4.27 4.82
N LEU A 118 8.77 4.44 3.92
CA LEU A 118 8.50 4.81 2.53
C LEU A 118 7.91 3.64 1.74
N TRP A 119 8.37 2.43 1.99
CA TRP A 119 7.86 1.21 1.36
C TRP A 119 6.43 0.90 1.82
N GLU A 120 6.13 1.04 3.11
CA GLU A 120 4.80 0.83 3.66
C GLU A 120 3.83 2.00 3.38
N SER A 121 4.34 3.15 2.93
CA SER A 121 3.49 4.30 2.63
C SER A 121 2.40 3.96 1.62
N ARG A 122 1.22 4.54 1.83
CA ARG A 122 0.00 4.37 1.01
C ARG A 122 -0.60 2.95 1.02
N LEU A 123 0.06 1.94 1.59
CA LEU A 123 -0.53 0.61 1.75
C LEU A 123 -1.75 0.64 2.68
N ALA A 124 -1.72 1.51 3.69
CA ALA A 124 -2.87 1.74 4.58
C ALA A 124 -4.12 2.17 3.80
N VAL A 125 -3.97 2.99 2.74
CA VAL A 125 -5.10 3.42 1.91
C VAL A 125 -5.73 2.21 1.19
N LEU A 126 -4.91 1.35 0.60
CA LEU A 126 -5.41 0.12 -0.05
C LEU A 126 -6.06 -0.83 0.96
N ALA A 127 -5.50 -0.97 2.15
CA ALA A 127 -6.08 -1.78 3.22
C ALA A 127 -7.45 -1.25 3.64
N THR A 128 -7.56 0.07 3.88
CA THR A 128 -8.81 0.72 4.28
C THR A 128 -9.87 0.65 3.19
N ILE A 129 -9.52 0.89 1.93
CA ILE A 129 -10.47 0.77 0.81
C ILE A 129 -10.90 -0.69 0.66
N GLY A 130 -9.95 -1.63 0.67
CA GLY A 130 -10.21 -3.05 0.53
C GLY A 130 -11.13 -3.62 1.62
N SER A 131 -10.96 -3.19 2.87
CA SER A 131 -11.78 -3.66 3.99
C SER A 131 -13.16 -2.99 4.05
N ASN A 132 -13.28 -1.72 3.62
CA ASN A 132 -14.50 -0.94 3.83
C ASN A 132 -15.40 -0.83 2.60
N ALA A 133 -14.86 -0.93 1.37
CA ALA A 133 -15.67 -0.84 0.15
C ALA A 133 -16.83 -1.85 0.07
N PRO A 134 -16.70 -3.11 0.54
CA PRO A 134 -17.83 -4.05 0.57
C PRO A 134 -18.96 -3.57 1.49
N PHE A 135 -18.61 -3.04 2.66
CA PHE A 135 -19.58 -2.52 3.63
C PHE A 135 -20.27 -1.24 3.13
N ILE A 136 -19.54 -0.40 2.39
CA ILE A 136 -20.12 0.77 1.72
C ILE A 136 -21.13 0.32 0.65
N GLY A 137 -20.82 -0.71 -0.14
CA GLY A 137 -21.76 -1.28 -1.12
C GLY A 137 -23.00 -1.90 -0.48
N LEU A 138 -22.82 -2.65 0.62
CA LEU A 138 -23.91 -3.19 1.43
C LEU A 138 -24.81 -2.07 1.95
N PHE A 139 -24.20 -0.99 2.47
CA PHE A 139 -24.94 0.19 2.94
C PHE A 139 -25.76 0.83 1.82
N GLY A 140 -25.20 0.99 0.61
CA GLY A 140 -25.95 1.44 -0.56
C GLY A 140 -27.15 0.56 -0.90
N THR A 141 -27.00 -0.75 -0.70
CA THR A 141 -28.10 -1.71 -0.91
C THR A 141 -29.21 -1.52 0.11
N VAL A 142 -28.87 -1.30 1.38
CA VAL A 142 -29.85 -0.99 2.43
C VAL A 142 -30.63 0.28 2.11
N LEU A 143 -29.95 1.34 1.67
CA LEU A 143 -30.60 2.60 1.27
C LEU A 143 -31.53 2.42 0.06
N GLY A 144 -31.08 1.67 -0.96
CA GLY A 144 -31.89 1.40 -2.15
C GLY A 144 -33.15 0.59 -1.85
N ILE A 145 -33.03 -0.45 -1.01
CA ILE A 145 -34.19 -1.24 -0.55
C ILE A 145 -35.15 -0.36 0.26
N MET A 146 -34.64 0.46 1.18
CA MET A 146 -35.49 1.39 1.95
C MET A 146 -36.26 2.36 1.04
N LYS A 147 -35.61 2.92 0.02
CA LYS A 147 -36.26 3.80 -0.95
C LYS A 147 -37.33 3.06 -1.76
N ALA A 148 -37.05 1.86 -2.25
CA ALA A 148 -38.00 1.05 -3.02
C ALA A 148 -39.29 0.74 -2.23
N PHE A 149 -39.16 0.39 -0.94
CA PHE A 149 -40.32 0.17 -0.07
C PHE A 149 -41.07 1.47 0.28
N HIS A 150 -40.35 2.60 0.43
CA HIS A 150 -40.98 3.88 0.65
C HIS A 150 -41.82 4.31 -0.57
N ASP A 151 -41.28 4.20 -1.77
CA ASP A 151 -41.98 4.57 -3.01
C ASP A 151 -43.24 3.71 -3.23
N LEU A 152 -43.18 2.41 -2.90
CA LEU A 152 -44.35 1.53 -2.89
C LEU A 152 -45.43 2.01 -1.93
N SER A 153 -45.06 2.50 -0.75
CA SER A 153 -46.02 2.96 0.27
C SER A 153 -46.76 4.25 -0.12
N GLN A 154 -46.18 5.06 -1.01
CA GLN A 154 -46.73 6.34 -1.44
C GLN A 154 -47.63 6.22 -2.68
N GLN A 155 -47.45 5.19 -3.52
CA GLN A 155 -48.21 5.04 -4.76
C GLN A 155 -49.26 3.94 -4.65
N VAL A 156 -50.51 4.33 -4.44
CA VAL A 156 -51.67 3.41 -4.46
C VAL A 156 -51.81 2.84 -5.88
N GLY A 157 -51.45 1.56 -6.06
CA GLY A 157 -51.52 0.86 -7.35
C GLY A 157 -50.19 0.78 -8.13
N ALA A 158 -49.08 1.31 -7.59
CA ALA A 158 -47.76 1.02 -8.17
C ALA A 158 -47.46 -0.48 -8.03
N GLY A 159 -47.28 -1.13 -9.18
CA GLY A 159 -47.12 -2.58 -9.26
C GLY A 159 -45.79 -3.06 -8.68
N ALA A 160 -45.71 -4.38 -8.46
CA ALA A 160 -44.51 -5.10 -8.04
C ALA A 160 -43.26 -4.77 -8.89
N GLN A 161 -43.43 -4.32 -10.14
CA GLN A 161 -42.34 -3.91 -11.04
C GLN A 161 -41.49 -2.74 -10.49
N THR A 162 -42.10 -1.71 -9.90
CA THR A 162 -41.35 -0.54 -9.38
C THR A 162 -40.40 -0.93 -8.25
N VAL A 163 -40.86 -1.78 -7.34
CA VAL A 163 -40.05 -2.31 -6.23
C VAL A 163 -38.95 -3.22 -6.73
N THR A 164 -39.28 -4.10 -7.68
CA THR A 164 -38.31 -5.04 -8.26
C THR A 164 -37.16 -4.30 -8.95
N ALA A 165 -37.45 -3.19 -9.65
CA ALA A 165 -36.44 -2.32 -10.23
C ALA A 165 -35.55 -1.65 -9.17
N GLY A 166 -36.14 -1.05 -8.14
CA GLY A 166 -35.38 -0.40 -7.06
C GLY A 166 -34.47 -1.36 -6.28
N ILE A 167 -34.91 -2.60 -6.04
CA ILE A 167 -34.07 -3.64 -5.43
C ILE A 167 -32.93 -4.04 -6.36
N SER A 168 -33.18 -4.14 -7.66
CA SER A 168 -32.14 -4.49 -8.65
C SER A 168 -31.03 -3.43 -8.68
N GLU A 169 -31.38 -2.14 -8.67
CA GLU A 169 -30.41 -1.04 -8.55
C GLU A 169 -29.63 -1.09 -7.23
N ALA A 170 -30.31 -1.41 -6.12
CA ALA A 170 -29.67 -1.56 -4.83
C ALA A 170 -28.57 -2.65 -4.85
N LEU A 171 -28.84 -3.79 -5.50
CA LEU A 171 -27.87 -4.90 -5.62
C LEU A 171 -26.61 -4.52 -6.41
N VAL A 172 -26.73 -3.58 -7.37
CA VAL A 172 -25.57 -3.07 -8.12
C VAL A 172 -24.57 -2.39 -7.17
N ALA A 173 -25.04 -1.68 -6.13
CA ALA A 173 -24.15 -1.03 -5.17
C ALA A 173 -23.23 -2.03 -4.44
N THR A 174 -23.76 -3.19 -4.05
CA THR A 174 -22.93 -4.27 -3.45
C THR A 174 -21.94 -4.85 -4.46
N ALA A 175 -22.39 -5.13 -5.69
CA ALA A 175 -21.53 -5.66 -6.74
C ALA A 175 -20.35 -4.72 -7.04
N VAL A 176 -20.61 -3.41 -7.13
CA VAL A 176 -19.58 -2.38 -7.30
C VAL A 176 -18.67 -2.31 -6.08
N GLY A 177 -19.21 -2.37 -4.86
CA GLY A 177 -18.41 -2.38 -3.63
C GLY A 177 -17.39 -3.53 -3.60
N LEU A 178 -17.81 -4.73 -4.01
CA LEU A 178 -16.92 -5.89 -4.17
C LEU A 178 -15.90 -5.70 -5.28
N PHE A 179 -16.33 -5.15 -6.43
CA PHE A 179 -15.43 -4.87 -7.55
C PHE A 179 -14.32 -3.88 -7.19
N VAL A 180 -14.58 -2.91 -6.32
CA VAL A 180 -13.57 -1.98 -5.80
C VAL A 180 -12.66 -2.64 -4.76
N ALA A 181 -13.24 -3.47 -3.88
CA ALA A 181 -12.52 -4.10 -2.79
C ALA A 181 -11.50 -5.14 -3.25
N ILE A 182 -11.89 -6.02 -4.18
CA ILE A 182 -11.08 -7.18 -4.58
C ILE A 182 -9.69 -6.74 -5.11
N PRO A 183 -9.58 -5.82 -6.09
CA PRO A 183 -8.28 -5.36 -6.58
C PRO A 183 -7.45 -4.67 -5.48
N ALA A 184 -8.10 -3.88 -4.60
CA ALA A 184 -7.42 -3.18 -3.51
C ALA A 184 -6.77 -4.16 -2.53
N VAL A 185 -7.50 -5.20 -2.11
CA VAL A 185 -6.99 -6.24 -1.19
C VAL A 185 -5.88 -7.06 -1.85
N VAL A 186 -6.06 -7.46 -3.12
CA VAL A 186 -5.02 -8.21 -3.85
C VAL A 186 -3.73 -7.40 -3.95
N ALA A 187 -3.83 -6.13 -4.34
CA ALA A 187 -2.66 -5.26 -4.45
C ALA A 187 -1.99 -5.02 -3.09
N PHE A 188 -2.77 -4.76 -2.04
CA PHE A 188 -2.26 -4.63 -0.67
C PHE A 188 -1.44 -5.86 -0.26
N ASN A 189 -1.98 -7.07 -0.43
CA ASN A 189 -1.30 -8.31 -0.06
C ASN A 189 -0.02 -8.52 -0.87
N LEU A 190 -0.03 -8.24 -2.18
CA LEU A 190 1.15 -8.35 -3.04
C LEU A 190 2.25 -7.39 -2.61
N PHE A 191 1.90 -6.12 -2.34
CA PHE A 191 2.88 -5.13 -1.90
C PHE A 191 3.39 -5.41 -0.50
N GLN A 192 2.53 -5.83 0.44
CA GLN A 192 2.95 -6.21 1.79
C GLN A 192 3.95 -7.37 1.77
N ARG A 193 3.71 -8.38 0.91
CA ARG A 193 4.69 -9.47 0.68
C ARG A 193 6.02 -8.92 0.16
N ARG A 194 5.98 -7.95 -0.75
CA ARG A 194 7.16 -7.33 -1.35
C ARG A 194 7.98 -6.54 -0.33
N VAL A 195 7.32 -5.79 0.56
CA VAL A 195 7.96 -5.14 1.71
C VAL A 195 8.64 -6.17 2.61
N LYS A 196 7.92 -7.22 3.00
CA LYS A 196 8.45 -8.28 3.88
C LYS A 196 9.69 -8.95 3.29
N VAL A 197 9.67 -9.28 2.00
CA VAL A 197 10.83 -9.88 1.31
C VAL A 197 12.00 -8.90 1.29
N GLY A 198 11.78 -7.64 0.88
CA GLY A 198 12.85 -6.63 0.85
C GLY A 198 13.48 -6.38 2.22
N LEU A 199 12.69 -6.35 3.29
CA LEU A 199 13.19 -6.23 4.66
C LEU A 199 14.05 -7.43 5.07
N GLY A 200 13.64 -8.65 4.70
CA GLY A 200 14.43 -9.85 4.95
C GLY A 200 15.76 -9.86 4.22
N GLU A 201 15.79 -9.33 2.99
CA GLU A 201 17.03 -9.19 2.21
C GLU A 201 17.98 -8.13 2.81
N ALA A 202 17.43 -7.00 3.24
CA ALA A 202 18.20 -5.96 3.94
C ALA A 202 18.80 -6.48 5.25
N GLU A 203 18.01 -7.22 6.04
CA GLU A 203 18.48 -7.86 7.28
C GLU A 203 19.61 -8.87 7.01
N ALA A 204 19.50 -9.66 5.95
CA ALA A 204 20.54 -10.60 5.56
C ALA A 204 21.84 -9.88 5.16
N LEU A 205 21.74 -8.75 4.44
CA LEU A 205 22.90 -7.93 4.09
C LEU A 205 23.50 -7.26 5.33
N LYS A 206 22.67 -6.74 6.25
CA LYS A 206 23.10 -6.18 7.54
C LYS A 206 23.96 -7.16 8.31
N SER A 207 23.43 -8.35 8.58
CA SER A 207 24.12 -9.39 9.35
C SER A 207 25.42 -9.81 8.71
N PHE A 208 25.46 -9.89 7.37
CA PHE A 208 26.68 -10.17 6.63
C PHE A 208 27.74 -9.07 6.80
N LEU A 209 27.36 -7.80 6.64
CA LEU A 209 28.29 -6.67 6.77
C LEU A 209 28.79 -6.50 8.20
N VAL A 210 27.90 -6.57 9.19
CA VAL A 210 28.27 -6.48 10.62
C VAL A 210 29.26 -7.60 10.98
N GLY A 211 28.99 -8.84 10.56
CA GLY A 211 29.88 -9.96 10.82
C GLY A 211 31.26 -9.84 10.16
N LYS A 212 31.35 -9.12 9.03
CA LYS A 212 32.64 -8.85 8.35
C LYS A 212 33.38 -7.66 8.93
N LEU A 213 32.67 -6.67 9.50
CA LEU A 213 33.26 -5.52 10.17
C LEU A 213 33.76 -5.84 11.59
N SER A 214 33.23 -6.91 12.21
CA SER A 214 33.64 -7.36 13.54
C SER A 214 34.85 -8.32 13.55
N GLN A 215 35.30 -8.78 12.38
CA GLN A 215 36.48 -9.64 12.21
C GLN A 215 37.74 -8.79 12.02
#